data_AF-A0A3B1AWP6-F1
#
_entry.id   AF-A0A3B1AWP6-F1
#
_cell.length_a   1.000
_cell.length_b   1.000
_cell.length_c   1.000
_cell.angle_alpha   90.00
_cell.angle_beta   90.00
_cell.angle_gamma   90.00
#
_symmetry.space_group_name_H-M   'P 1'
#
loop_
_entity.id
_entity.type
_entity.pdbx_description
1 polymer ?
#
loop_
_entity_poly.entity_id
_entity_poly.type
_entity_poly.pdbx_seq_one_letter_code
_entity_poly.pdbx_strand_id
1 'polypeptide(L)'
;MMRGLRGLMLMMAILCAASEALAVTASIIEVKSRHESRLLSLPGVVSVGIGQASDGRTVIVIGVEDKASEEALDLSRQLEGYPVRVDVIGSVRAQ
;
A
#
# COMPACT_ATOMS: atom_id res chain seq x y z
N MET A 1 47.82 -17.74 -20.98
CA MET A 1 47.39 -16.33 -20.88
C MET A 1 45.85 -16.23 -21.04
N MET A 2 45.06 -16.92 -20.21
CA MET A 2 43.58 -17.01 -20.37
C MET A 2 42.79 -17.03 -19.04
N ARG A 3 43.47 -16.76 -17.91
CA ARG A 3 42.84 -16.79 -16.57
C ARG A 3 42.11 -15.49 -16.21
N GLY A 4 42.44 -14.37 -16.85
CA GLY A 4 41.80 -13.06 -16.60
C GLY A 4 40.38 -12.94 -17.16
N LEU A 5 40.07 -13.63 -18.26
CA LEU A 5 38.78 -13.48 -18.95
C LEU A 5 37.63 -14.18 -18.21
N ARG A 6 37.90 -15.29 -17.51
CA ARG A 6 36.92 -16.01 -16.68
C ARG A 6 36.57 -15.23 -15.40
N GLY A 7 37.56 -14.58 -14.78
CA GLY A 7 37.32 -13.74 -13.59
C GLY A 7 36.49 -12.49 -13.92
N LEU A 8 36.74 -11.88 -15.08
CA LEU A 8 35.98 -10.72 -15.55
C LEU A 8 34.51 -11.06 -15.85
N MET A 9 34.25 -12.23 -16.46
CA MET A 9 32.87 -12.68 -16.74
C MET A 9 32.08 -13.01 -15.47
N LEU A 10 32.73 -13.62 -14.47
CA LEU A 10 32.11 -13.91 -13.17
C LEU A 10 31.79 -12.62 -12.39
N MET A 11 32.65 -11.60 -12.47
CA MET A 11 32.39 -10.33 -11.80
C MET A 11 31.23 -9.55 -12.43
N MET A 12 31.09 -9.60 -13.75
CA MET A 12 30.01 -8.92 -14.46
C MET A 12 28.63 -9.58 -14.22
N ALA A 13 28.60 -10.92 -14.06
CA ALA A 13 27.36 -11.64 -13.71
C ALA A 13 26.88 -11.31 -12.28
N ILE A 14 27.81 -11.12 -11.34
CA ILE A 14 27.49 -10.71 -9.95
C ILE A 14 26.91 -9.29 -9.91
N LEU A 15 27.39 -8.39 -10.78
CA LEU A 15 26.87 -7.02 -10.86
C LEU A 15 25.46 -6.96 -11.48
N CYS A 16 25.12 -7.91 -12.36
CA CYS A 16 23.84 -7.95 -13.06
C CYS A 16 22.69 -8.45 -12.16
N ALA A 17 22.95 -9.37 -11.23
CA ALA A 17 21.94 -9.93 -10.32
C ALA A 17 21.54 -9.01 -9.14
N ALA A 18 22.27 -7.92 -8.90
CA ALA A 18 21.97 -6.99 -7.81
C ALA A 18 20.99 -5.87 -8.22
N SER A 19 20.67 -5.71 -9.50
CA SER A 19 19.87 -4.59 -9.99
C SER A 19 18.36 -4.84 -10.03
N GLU A 20 17.91 -6.09 -9.83
CA GLU A 20 16.49 -6.44 -10.05
C GLU A 20 15.55 -6.12 -8.87
N ALA A 21 16.06 -5.54 -7.77
CA ALA A 21 15.27 -5.32 -6.55
C ALA A 21 14.81 -3.87 -6.31
N LEU A 22 14.93 -2.98 -7.30
CA LEU A 22 14.22 -1.69 -7.28
C LEU A 22 12.87 -1.85 -7.96
N ALA A 23 12.01 -2.69 -7.37
CA ALA A 23 10.60 -2.68 -7.73
C ALA A 23 10.07 -1.26 -7.49
N VAL A 24 9.68 -0.58 -8.57
CA VAL A 24 9.01 0.73 -8.50
C VAL A 24 7.67 0.49 -7.81
N THR A 25 7.67 0.60 -6.49
CA THR A 25 6.45 0.51 -5.70
C THR A 25 5.72 1.83 -5.90
N ALA A 26 4.47 1.75 -6.37
CA ALA A 26 3.63 2.94 -6.54
C ALA A 26 3.55 3.69 -5.21
N SER A 27 3.53 5.03 -5.25
CA SER A 27 3.36 5.83 -4.04
C SER A 27 2.03 5.49 -3.37
N ILE A 28 1.98 5.55 -2.03
CA ILE A 28 0.73 5.37 -1.28
C ILE A 28 -0.41 6.28 -1.76
N ILE A 29 -0.07 7.48 -2.27
CA ILE A 29 -1.05 8.41 -2.85
C ILE A 29 -1.70 7.80 -4.10
N GLU A 30 -0.89 7.18 -4.95
CA GLU A 30 -1.33 6.53 -6.18
C GLU A 30 -2.11 5.25 -5.89
N VAL A 31 -1.61 4.42 -4.97
CA VAL A 31 -2.31 3.22 -4.49
C VAL A 31 -3.68 3.62 -3.94
N LYS A 32 -3.76 4.59 -3.03
CA LYS A 32 -5.02 5.11 -2.51
C LYS A 32 -5.95 5.53 -3.65
N SER A 33 -5.47 6.37 -4.57
CA SER A 33 -6.27 6.89 -5.69
C SER A 33 -6.84 5.78 -6.58
N ARG A 34 -6.13 4.67 -6.76
CA ARG A 34 -6.57 3.54 -7.59
C ARG A 34 -7.71 2.74 -6.95
N HIS A 35 -7.70 2.63 -5.62
CA HIS A 35 -8.72 1.88 -4.87
C HIS A 35 -9.87 2.74 -4.35
N GLU A 36 -9.67 4.06 -4.26
CA GLU A 36 -10.59 5.01 -3.61
C GLU A 36 -12.02 4.92 -4.12
N SER A 37 -12.26 4.97 -5.44
CA SER A 37 -13.62 4.90 -5.98
C SER A 37 -14.32 3.57 -5.66
N ARG A 38 -13.58 2.46 -5.66
CA ARG A 38 -14.13 1.15 -5.30
C ARG A 38 -14.44 1.10 -3.82
N LEU A 39 -13.53 1.54 -2.96
CA LEU A 39 -13.72 1.55 -1.51
C LEU A 39 -14.89 2.44 -1.09
N LEU A 40 -15.02 3.64 -1.66
CA LEU A 40 -16.14 4.56 -1.41
C LEU A 40 -17.48 4.02 -1.94
N SER A 41 -17.47 3.04 -2.84
CA SER A 41 -18.70 2.37 -3.30
C SER A 41 -19.18 1.28 -2.34
N LEU A 42 -18.37 0.90 -1.35
CA LEU A 42 -18.75 -0.13 -0.37
C LEU A 42 -19.75 0.47 0.65
N PRO A 43 -20.82 -0.26 1.01
CA PRO A 43 -21.74 0.17 2.04
C PRO A 43 -21.03 0.47 3.36
N GLY A 44 -21.38 1.59 3.99
CA GLY A 44 -20.82 2.01 5.27
C GLY A 44 -19.45 2.68 5.19
N VAL A 45 -18.77 2.69 4.04
CA VAL A 45 -17.55 3.49 3.84
C VAL A 45 -17.92 4.93 3.52
N VAL A 46 -17.34 5.85 4.27
CA VAL A 46 -17.64 7.29 4.18
C VAL A 46 -16.42 8.13 3.80
N SER A 47 -15.21 7.61 3.97
CA SER A 47 -13.99 8.28 3.48
C SER A 47 -12.83 7.32 3.25
N VAL A 48 -11.87 7.75 2.42
CA VAL A 48 -10.58 7.08 2.22
C VAL A 48 -9.47 8.13 2.28
N GLY A 49 -8.50 7.95 3.17
CA GLY A 49 -7.44 8.92 3.44
C GLY A 49 -6.07 8.29 3.62
N ILE A 50 -5.08 9.14 3.89
CA ILE A 50 -3.73 8.75 4.25
C ILE A 50 -3.49 9.26 5.66
N GLY A 51 -3.04 8.36 6.55
CA GLY A 51 -2.72 8.69 7.93
C GLY A 51 -1.34 8.18 8.33
N GLN A 52 -1.02 8.35 9.60
CA GLN A 52 0.13 7.70 10.24
C GLN A 52 -0.36 6.74 11.32
N ALA A 53 0.30 5.59 11.41
CA ALA A 53 0.21 4.69 12.55
C ALA A 53 1.04 5.21 13.72
N SER A 54 0.81 4.65 14.91
CA SER A 54 1.53 5.03 16.14
C SER A 54 3.05 4.78 16.07
N ASP A 55 3.50 3.93 15.16
CA ASP A 55 4.91 3.64 14.88
C ASP A 55 5.52 4.53 13.78
N GLY A 56 4.77 5.52 13.29
CA GLY A 56 5.22 6.47 12.27
C GLY A 56 5.07 5.97 10.82
N ARG A 57 4.61 4.73 10.60
CA ARG A 57 4.36 4.24 9.24
C ARG A 57 3.16 4.93 8.60
N THR A 58 3.25 5.25 7.32
CA THR A 58 2.11 5.76 6.56
C THR A 58 1.12 4.64 6.28
N VAL A 59 -0.17 4.91 6.50
CA VAL A 59 -1.25 3.94 6.35
C VAL A 59 -2.39 4.50 5.50
N ILE A 60 -3.11 3.63 4.82
CA ILE A 60 -4.38 3.98 4.18
C ILE A 60 -5.46 3.89 5.26
N VAL A 61 -6.19 4.98 5.46
CA VAL A 61 -7.28 5.05 6.45
C VAL A 61 -8.60 4.94 5.73
N ILE A 62 -9.45 3.99 6.13
CA ILE A 62 -10.82 3.84 5.63
C ILE A 62 -11.75 4.28 6.74
N GLY A 63 -12.45 5.39 6.53
CA GLY A 63 -13.45 5.87 7.45
C GLY A 63 -14.77 5.16 7.22
N VAL A 64 -15.39 4.64 8.28
CA VAL A 64 -16.70 3.98 8.23
C VAL A 64 -17.72 4.68 9.12
N GLU A 65 -19.00 4.53 8.78
CA GLU A 65 -20.10 5.21 9.49
C GLU A 65 -20.27 4.69 10.93
N ASP A 66 -20.13 3.38 11.13
CA ASP A 66 -20.40 2.73 12.42
C ASP A 66 -19.60 1.42 12.56
N LYS A 67 -19.66 0.82 13.76
CA LYS A 67 -18.95 -0.43 14.06
C LYS A 67 -19.50 -1.65 13.31
N ALA A 68 -20.79 -1.72 13.04
CA ALA A 68 -21.33 -2.84 12.27
C ALA A 68 -20.83 -2.78 10.82
N SER A 69 -20.68 -1.57 10.28
CA SER A 69 -20.02 -1.35 8.98
C SER A 69 -18.56 -1.82 8.99
N GLU A 70 -17.78 -1.53 10.04
CA GLU A 70 -16.41 -2.05 10.22
C GLU A 70 -16.36 -3.58 10.20
N GLU A 71 -17.26 -4.24 10.93
CA GLU A 71 -17.30 -5.71 11.06
C GLU A 71 -17.80 -6.41 9.79
N ALA A 72 -18.69 -5.76 9.03
CA ALA A 72 -19.26 -6.30 7.79
C ALA A 72 -18.31 -6.14 6.58
N LEU A 73 -17.34 -5.24 6.67
CA LEU A 73 -16.39 -4.95 5.60
C LEU A 73 -15.29 -6.01 5.53
N ASP A 74 -15.34 -6.85 4.50
CA ASP A 74 -14.23 -7.75 4.16
C ASP A 74 -13.12 -6.98 3.43
N LEU A 75 -12.33 -6.24 4.22
CA LEU A 75 -11.22 -5.44 3.73
C LEU A 75 -9.89 -6.13 3.97
N SER A 76 -9.06 -6.16 2.92
CA SER A 76 -7.67 -6.57 3.05
C SER A 76 -6.94 -5.62 4.00
N ARG A 77 -6.17 -6.19 4.94
CA ARG A 77 -5.35 -5.41 5.88
C ARG A 77 -4.20 -4.64 5.21
N GLN A 78 -3.99 -4.88 3.92
CA GLN A 78 -3.00 -4.21 3.10
C GLN A 78 -3.53 -3.97 1.69
N LEU A 79 -3.13 -2.87 1.06
CA LEU A 79 -3.34 -2.58 -0.36
C LEU A 79 -1.97 -2.32 -0.99
N GLU A 80 -1.57 -3.19 -1.92
CA GLU A 80 -0.30 -3.08 -2.66
C GLU A 80 0.92 -2.87 -1.74
N GLY A 81 0.92 -3.53 -0.58
CA GLY A 81 2.01 -3.46 0.42
C GLY A 81 1.87 -2.33 1.45
N TYR A 82 0.87 -1.45 1.31
CA TYR A 82 0.58 -0.43 2.33
C TYR A 82 -0.46 -0.94 3.34
N PRO A 83 -0.21 -0.77 4.66
CA PRO A 83 -1.17 -1.17 5.68
C PRO A 83 -2.46 -0.34 5.59
N VAL A 84 -3.57 -1.01 5.86
CA VAL A 84 -4.91 -0.42 5.93
C VAL A 84 -5.37 -0.38 7.38
N ARG A 85 -5.91 0.76 7.80
CA ARG A 85 -6.58 0.95 9.09
C ARG A 85 -8.01 1.39 8.84
N VAL A 86 -8.97 0.79 9.56
CA VAL A 86 -10.36 1.20 9.54
C VAL A 86 -10.64 2.04 10.78
N ASP A 87 -11.20 3.23 10.58
CA ASP A 87 -11.55 4.16 11.67
C ASP A 87 -13.07 4.42 11.61
N VAL A 88 -13.77 4.19 12.72
CA VAL A 88 -15.19 4.55 12.83
C VAL A 88 -15.29 6.06 13.04
N ILE A 89 -15.77 6.80 12.04
CA ILE A 89 -15.84 8.26 12.07
C ILE A 89 -17.25 8.81 12.36
N GLY A 90 -18.29 7.98 12.21
CA GLY A 90 -19.68 8.42 12.36
C GLY A 90 -20.32 8.86 11.04
N SER A 91 -21.60 9.26 11.11
CA SER A 91 -22.33 9.79 9.94
C SER A 91 -21.79 11.17 9.55
N VAL A 92 -21.37 11.32 8.29
CA VAL A 92 -20.96 12.61 7.73
C VAL A 92 -22.23 13.36 7.30
N ARG A 93 -22.56 14.47 7.98
CA ARG A 93 -23.65 15.36 7.58
C ARG A 93 -23.07 16.61 6.94
N ALA A 94 -23.39 16.85 5.67
CA ALA A 94 -23.19 18.16 5.06
C ALA A 94 -24.19 19.15 5.68
N GLN A 95 -23.70 20.33 6.05
CA GLN A 95 -24.48 21.46 6.58
C GLN A 95 -24.47 22.61 5.60
#